data_AF-A0A4T0A0A0-F1
#
_entry.id   AF-A0A4T0A0A0-F1
#
_cell.length_a   1.000
_cell.length_b   1.000
_cell.length_c   1.000
_cell.angle_alpha   90.00
_cell.angle_beta   90.00
_cell.angle_gamma   90.00
#
_symmetry.space_group_name_H-M   'P 1'
#
loop_
_entity.id
_entity.type
_entity.pdbx_description
1 polymer ?
#
loop_
_entity_poly.entity_id
_entity_poly.type
_entity_poly.pdbx_seq_one_letter_code
_entity_poly.pdbx_strand_id
1 'polypeptide(L)'
;MLWFGSTTPPWLANAGITPSSSKTYTNAQITTALKNKFGATPILSCTSGKLNQIEYAYNVRGSVANGKFIAVEPTGTSGNCPKTGIKYVPKDLSTTPKANEGSCS
;
A
#
# COMPACT_ATOMS: atom_id res chain seq x y z
N MET A 1 -13.25 11.55 -8.97
CA MET A 1 -12.17 11.58 -9.97
C MET A 1 -11.48 10.22 -9.95
N LEU A 2 -11.88 9.33 -10.85
CA LEU A 2 -11.28 8.00 -11.00
C LEU A 2 -9.93 8.18 -11.67
N TRP A 3 -8.88 7.64 -11.07
CA TRP A 3 -7.51 7.84 -11.52
C TRP A 3 -6.94 6.52 -12.04
N PHE A 4 -7.23 6.24 -13.31
CA PHE A 4 -6.70 5.08 -14.04
C PHE A 4 -5.31 5.35 -14.64
N GLY A 5 -4.70 6.51 -14.36
CA GLY A 5 -3.57 7.03 -15.15
C GLY A 5 -2.27 7.27 -14.38
N SER A 6 -2.19 7.02 -13.08
CA SER A 6 -0.87 6.93 -12.47
C SER A 6 -0.82 5.84 -11.41
N THR A 7 0.35 5.55 -10.91
CA THR A 7 0.66 4.27 -10.22
C THR A 7 0.75 4.44 -8.70
N THR A 8 0.40 5.64 -8.22
CA THR A 8 0.57 6.13 -6.85
C THR A 8 -0.75 6.47 -6.17
N PRO A 9 -1.08 5.85 -5.03
CA PRO A 9 -2.23 6.29 -4.27
C PRO A 9 -2.18 7.80 -3.93
N PRO A 10 -3.27 8.57 -4.09
CA PRO A 10 -3.25 10.03 -4.00
C PRO A 10 -2.81 10.53 -2.61
N TRP A 11 -3.02 9.74 -1.57
CA TRP A 11 -2.56 10.04 -0.22
C TRP A 11 -1.05 9.99 -0.05
N LEU A 12 -0.36 9.06 -0.73
CA LEU A 12 1.10 9.02 -0.76
C LEU A 12 1.64 10.18 -1.60
N ALA A 13 1.02 10.43 -2.77
CA ALA A 13 1.42 11.54 -3.65
C ALA A 13 1.28 12.91 -2.96
N ASN A 14 0.19 13.14 -2.23
CA ASN A 14 -0.03 14.37 -1.46
C ASN A 14 0.98 14.57 -0.32
N ALA A 15 1.59 13.49 0.16
CA ALA A 15 2.69 13.53 1.13
C ALA A 15 4.07 13.61 0.47
N GLY A 16 4.14 13.80 -0.85
CA GLY A 16 5.38 13.84 -1.62
C GLY A 16 6.04 12.47 -1.84
N ILE A 17 5.32 11.38 -1.55
CA ILE A 17 5.81 10.01 -1.70
C ILE A 17 5.33 9.47 -3.05
N THR A 18 6.18 9.61 -4.06
CA THR A 18 5.93 9.12 -5.42
C THR A 18 6.93 8.04 -5.81
N PRO A 19 6.58 7.17 -6.77
CA PRO A 19 7.50 6.21 -7.33
C PRO A 19 8.74 6.91 -7.89
N SER A 20 9.92 6.38 -7.58
CA SER A 20 11.21 6.92 -8.02
C SER A 20 12.25 5.82 -8.09
N SER A 21 13.16 5.92 -9.06
CA SER A 21 14.32 5.03 -9.19
C SER A 21 15.45 5.37 -8.22
N SER A 22 15.51 6.60 -7.71
CA SER A 22 16.61 7.12 -6.89
C SER A 22 16.20 7.54 -5.49
N LYS A 23 14.97 8.03 -5.29
CA LYS A 23 14.51 8.46 -3.97
C LYS A 23 14.29 7.28 -3.04
N THR A 24 14.56 7.52 -1.76
CA THR A 24 14.20 6.60 -0.68
C THR A 24 13.39 7.34 0.37
N TYR A 25 12.61 6.58 1.13
CA TYR A 25 11.71 7.08 2.16
C TYR A 25 11.98 6.37 3.47
N THR A 26 11.56 6.99 4.57
CA THR A 26 11.56 6.35 5.88
C THR A 26 10.25 5.62 6.12
N ASN A 27 10.27 4.61 6.98
CA ASN A 27 9.08 3.91 7.40
C ASN A 27 8.06 4.89 8.01
N ALA A 28 8.53 5.82 8.83
CA ALA A 28 7.71 6.85 9.47
C ALA A 28 7.02 7.78 8.45
N GLN A 29 7.70 8.19 7.38
CA GLN A 29 7.10 9.03 6.33
C GLN A 29 5.91 8.32 5.67
N ILE A 30 6.11 7.06 5.27
CA ILE A 30 5.09 6.27 4.58
C ILE A 30 3.93 5.96 5.52
N THR A 31 4.20 5.45 6.73
CA THR A 31 3.16 5.09 7.71
C THR A 31 2.35 6.31 8.16
N THR A 32 2.98 7.47 8.38
CA THR A 32 2.28 8.70 8.77
C THR A 32 1.35 9.19 7.65
N ALA A 33 1.83 9.22 6.40
CA ALA A 33 1.02 9.63 5.26
C ALA A 33 -0.25 8.77 5.11
N LEU A 34 -0.10 7.46 5.28
CA LEU A 34 -1.20 6.51 5.19
C LEU A 34 -2.13 6.60 6.41
N LYS A 35 -1.58 6.66 7.63
CA LYS A 35 -2.34 6.77 8.88
C LYS A 35 -3.22 8.00 8.90
N ASN A 36 -2.73 9.15 8.41
CA ASN A 36 -3.50 10.40 8.33
C ASN A 36 -4.76 10.29 7.45
N LYS A 37 -4.82 9.31 6.54
CA LYS A 37 -5.99 9.06 5.70
C LYS A 37 -6.81 7.87 6.16
N PHE A 38 -6.15 6.83 6.65
CA PHE A 38 -6.79 5.59 7.04
C PHE A 38 -7.37 5.64 8.46
N GLY A 39 -6.73 6.35 9.38
CA GLY A 39 -7.10 6.44 10.81
C GLY A 39 -6.38 5.45 11.72
N ALA A 40 -5.63 4.50 11.18
CA ALA A 40 -4.79 3.56 11.93
C ALA A 40 -3.44 3.32 11.22
N THR A 41 -2.48 2.73 11.92
CA THR A 41 -1.15 2.46 11.37
C THR A 41 -1.20 1.25 10.43
N PRO A 42 -0.89 1.39 9.13
CA PRO A 42 -0.79 0.24 8.24
C PRO A 42 0.49 -0.57 8.48
N ILE A 43 0.46 -1.83 8.08
CA ILE A 43 1.61 -2.72 8.08
C ILE A 43 2.33 -2.57 6.74
N LEU A 44 3.64 -2.29 6.78
CA LEU A 44 4.46 -2.15 5.57
C LEU A 44 5.38 -3.35 5.40
N SER A 45 5.25 -4.01 4.25
CA SER A 45 6.12 -5.13 3.88
C SER A 45 6.98 -4.78 2.68
N CYS A 46 8.27 -5.09 2.79
CA CYS A 46 9.32 -4.80 1.84
C CYS A 46 10.00 -6.09 1.36
N THR A 47 10.39 -6.09 0.09
CA THR A 47 11.22 -7.12 -0.52
C THR A 47 12.51 -6.45 -0.99
N SER A 48 13.66 -6.88 -0.46
CA SER A 48 14.97 -6.28 -0.78
C SER A 48 15.01 -4.75 -0.61
N GLY A 49 14.37 -4.24 0.45
CA GLY A 49 14.28 -2.81 0.75
C GLY A 49 13.31 -2.02 -0.15
N LYS A 50 12.57 -2.68 -1.04
CA LYS A 50 11.54 -2.06 -1.89
C LYS A 50 10.17 -2.29 -1.27
N LEU A 51 9.35 -1.25 -1.17
CA LEU A 51 7.96 -1.35 -0.72
C LEU A 51 7.21 -2.31 -1.65
N ASN A 52 6.68 -3.39 -1.08
CA ASN A 52 6.02 -4.47 -1.82
C ASN A 52 4.53 -4.54 -1.49
N GLN A 53 4.16 -4.35 -0.22
CA GLN A 53 2.78 -4.47 0.23
C GLN A 53 2.48 -3.48 1.36
N ILE A 54 1.22 -3.07 1.39
CA ILE A 54 0.60 -2.27 2.45
C ILE A 54 -0.64 -3.02 2.90
N GLU A 55 -0.71 -3.38 4.18
CA GLU A 55 -1.87 -4.06 4.75
C GLU A 55 -2.59 -3.14 5.74
N TYR A 56 -3.92 -3.16 5.69
CA TYR A 56 -4.78 -2.35 6.54
C TYR A 56 -5.62 -3.28 7.41
N ALA A 57 -5.55 -3.08 8.73
CA ALA A 57 -6.34 -3.85 9.67
C ALA A 57 -7.71 -3.21 9.91
N TYR A 58 -8.74 -4.06 9.90
CA TYR A 58 -10.12 -3.66 10.18
C TYR A 58 -10.79 -4.65 11.13
N ASN A 59 -11.65 -4.13 11.99
CA ASN A 59 -12.75 -4.91 12.55
C ASN A 59 -13.99 -4.75 11.66
N VAL A 60 -14.75 -5.82 11.47
CA VAL A 60 -15.99 -5.79 10.70
C VAL A 60 -17.17 -5.97 11.63
N ARG A 61 -18.13 -5.03 11.57
CA ARG A 61 -19.44 -5.19 12.23
C ARG A 61 -20.45 -5.66 11.20
N GLY A 62 -20.95 -6.89 11.36
CA GLY A 62 -21.82 -7.56 10.39
C GLY A 62 -21.05 -8.50 9.48
N SER A 63 -21.59 -8.80 8.30
CA SER A 63 -20.95 -9.69 7.33
C SER A 63 -19.81 -8.99 6.59
N VAL A 64 -18.86 -9.73 6.03
CA VAL A 64 -17.77 -9.15 5.21
C VAL A 64 -18.32 -8.45 3.96
N ALA A 65 -19.43 -8.94 3.39
CA ALA A 65 -19.99 -8.39 2.16
C ALA A 65 -20.65 -7.00 2.34
N ASN A 66 -21.39 -6.80 3.43
CA ASN A 66 -22.23 -5.60 3.63
C ASN A 66 -22.00 -4.91 4.99
N GLY A 67 -21.10 -5.44 5.80
CA GLY A 67 -20.82 -4.91 7.13
C GLY A 67 -20.01 -3.62 7.11
N LYS A 68 -19.89 -3.02 8.28
CA LYS A 68 -19.10 -1.81 8.47
C LYS A 68 -17.67 -2.16 8.85
N PHE A 69 -16.73 -1.78 8.00
CA PHE A 69 -15.30 -1.89 8.26
C PHE A 69 -14.82 -0.70 9.11
N ILE A 70 -14.19 -1.02 10.24
CA ILE A 70 -13.69 -0.05 11.21
C ILE A 70 -12.18 -0.21 11.28
N ALA A 71 -11.44 0.81 10.87
CA ALA A 71 -9.98 0.81 10.94
C ALA A 71 -9.51 0.63 12.39
N VAL A 72 -8.50 -0.22 12.58
CA VAL A 72 -7.91 -0.50 13.90
C VAL A 72 -6.40 -0.60 13.81
N GLU A 73 -5.73 -0.34 14.93
CA GLU A 73 -4.30 -0.61 15.03
C GLU A 73 -4.06 -2.13 14.96
N PRO A 74 -3.10 -2.58 14.14
CA PRO A 74 -2.81 -4.00 13.99
C PRO A 74 -2.24 -4.58 15.29
N THR A 75 -2.71 -5.78 15.67
CA THR A 75 -2.20 -6.53 16.82
C THR A 75 -1.62 -7.86 16.36
N GLY A 76 -0.38 -8.16 16.72
CA GLY A 76 0.25 -9.47 16.45
C GLY A 76 0.94 -9.62 15.09
N THR A 77 0.71 -8.71 14.14
CA THR A 77 1.45 -8.65 12.86
C THR A 77 2.24 -7.36 12.78
N SER A 78 3.51 -7.47 12.39
CA SER A 78 4.39 -6.32 12.17
C SER A 78 5.01 -6.39 10.78
N GLY A 79 5.27 -5.21 10.21
CA GLY A 79 5.89 -5.10 8.89
C GLY A 79 7.39 -5.38 8.95
N ASN A 80 7.98 -5.77 7.83
CA ASN A 80 9.42 -6.04 7.74
C ASN A 80 10.22 -4.91 7.05
N CYS A 81 9.57 -3.80 6.69
CA CYS A 81 10.28 -2.67 6.07
C CYS A 81 11.30 -2.01 7.02
N PRO A 82 12.51 -1.69 6.53
CA PRO A 82 13.53 -1.03 7.34
C PRO A 82 13.10 0.37 7.77
N LYS A 83 13.71 0.92 8.83
CA LYS A 83 13.41 2.28 9.32
C LYS A 83 13.65 3.37 8.25
N THR A 84 14.69 3.21 7.45
CA THR A 84 15.12 4.14 6.41
C THR A 84 15.49 3.40 5.13
N GLY A 85 15.64 4.12 4.02
CA GLY A 85 16.12 3.55 2.76
C GLY A 85 15.06 2.76 1.98
N ILE A 86 13.77 2.88 2.32
CA ILE A 86 12.69 2.19 1.61
C ILE A 86 12.57 2.77 0.20
N LYS A 87 12.63 1.91 -0.81
CA LYS A 87 12.44 2.28 -2.21
C LYS A 87 10.98 2.07 -2.61
N TYR A 88 10.34 3.10 -3.14
CA TYR A 88 9.06 2.97 -3.83
C TYR A 88 9.31 3.13 -5.32
N VAL A 89 9.40 2.01 -6.05
CA VAL A 89 9.86 1.98 -7.44
C VAL A 89 8.71 2.20 -8.43
N PRO A 90 8.94 2.86 -9.58
CA PRO A 90 7.96 2.94 -10.65
C PRO A 90 7.54 1.55 -11.13
N LYS A 91 6.25 1.39 -11.42
CA LYS A 91 5.73 0.17 -12.02
C LYS A 91 6.15 0.12 -13.49
N ASP A 92 6.72 -1.01 -13.91
CA ASP A 92 7.01 -1.25 -15.31
C ASP A 92 5.71 -1.58 -16.04
N LEU A 93 5.29 -0.70 -16.95
CA LEU A 93 4.09 -0.84 -17.78
C LEU A 93 4.43 -1.28 -19.21
N SER A 94 5.70 -1.59 -19.51
CA SER A 94 6.11 -2.08 -20.84
C SER A 94 5.61 -3.49 -21.13
N THR A 95 5.17 -4.22 -20.11
CA THR A 95 4.56 -5.53 -20.27
C THR A 95 3.05 -5.38 -20.41
N THR A 96 2.53 -5.63 -21.62
CA THR A 96 1.09 -5.84 -21.82
C THR A 96 0.69 -7.09 -21.05
N PRO A 97 -0.17 -7.01 -20.01
CA PRO A 97 -0.64 -8.20 -19.33
C PRO A 97 -1.39 -9.06 -20.35
N LYS A 98 -0.88 -10.26 -20.66
CA LYS A 98 -1.70 -11.26 -21.34
C LYS A 98 -2.73 -11.73 -20.32
N ALA A 99 -4.01 -11.47 -20.58
CA ALA A 99 -5.07 -12.17 -19.89
C ALA A 99 -4.86 -13.67 -20.14
N ASN A 100 -4.52 -14.41 -19.09
CA ASN A 100 -4.72 -15.84 -19.10
C ASN A 100 -6.22 -16.06 -18.88
N GLU A 101 -6.92 -16.43 -19.96
CA GLU A 101 -8.26 -16.99 -19.88
C GLU A 101 -8.17 -18.36 -19.18
N GLY A 102 -7.92 -18.33 -17.87
CA GLY A 102 -8.18 -19.48 -17.01
C GLY A 102 -9.68 -19.64 -16.91
N SER A 103 -10.24 -20.52 -17.74
CA SER A 103 -11.61 -20.99 -17.59
C SER A 103 -11.77 -21.54 -16.18
N CYS A 104 -12.56 -20.86 -15.34
CA CYS A 104 -13.17 -21.50 -14.19
C CYS A 104 -14.20 -22.50 -14.74
N SER A 105 -13.78 -23.76 -14.83
CA SER A 105 -14.66 -24.91 -15.12
C SER A 105 -15.29 -25.45 -13.85
#